data_AF-A0A6I9P447-F1
#
_entry.id   AF-A0A6I9P447-F1
#
_cell.length_a   1.000
_cell.length_b   1.000
_cell.length_c   1.000
_cell.angle_alpha   90.00
_cell.angle_beta   90.00
_cell.angle_gamma   90.00
#
_symmetry.space_group_name_H-M   'P 1'
#
loop_
_entity.id
_entity.type
_entity.pdbx_description
1 polymer ?
#
loop_
_entity_poly.entity_id
_entity_poly.type
_entity_poly.pdbx_seq_one_letter_code
_entity_poly.pdbx_strand_id
1 'polypeptide(L)'
;VISQTLSPTWNQCLPMGRLMLSGDLQHIQEEPPRIVIEVYDEDALGKAEYLGATVAVPEVRLASDAYTPPTLQYSSLHCGSQPGGDLLAAFELLQIQKSAEQRLPALEEGEDGFYTVPANIRPVLSTYRLEVLFWGLRELKKVQFLSVDRPQ
;
A
#
# COMPACT_ATOMS: atom_id res chain seq x y z
N VAL A 1 9.24 10.95 -1.36
CA VAL A 1 10.15 10.21 -0.45
C VAL A 1 9.74 10.51 0.98
N ILE A 2 9.62 9.50 1.85
CA ILE A 2 9.34 9.73 3.27
C ILE A 2 10.63 9.45 4.03
N SER A 3 11.15 10.46 4.72
CA SER A 3 12.42 10.35 5.42
C SER A 3 12.27 9.64 6.78
N GLN A 4 13.26 8.81 7.11
CA GLN A 4 13.52 8.30 8.46
C GLN A 4 12.37 7.51 9.11
N THR A 5 11.70 6.61 8.37
CA THR A 5 10.67 5.73 8.94
C THR A 5 10.71 4.32 8.37
N LEU A 6 10.51 3.33 9.25
CA LEU A 6 10.30 1.92 8.87
C LEU A 6 8.82 1.64 8.54
N SER A 7 7.93 2.62 8.69
CA SER A 7 6.51 2.52 8.37
C SER A 7 6.07 3.75 7.57
N PRO A 8 6.57 3.90 6.32
CA PRO A 8 6.21 5.01 5.46
C PRO A 8 4.71 5.00 5.16
N THR A 9 4.07 6.16 5.30
CA THR A 9 2.66 6.37 4.93
C THR A 9 2.59 7.42 3.83
N TRP A 10 2.52 7.00 2.57
CA TRP A 10 2.48 7.91 1.42
C TRP A 10 1.16 8.66 1.31
N ASN A 11 0.02 8.01 1.56
CA ASN A 11 -1.31 8.59 1.30
C ASN A 11 -1.48 9.16 -0.12
N GLN A 12 -0.85 8.51 -1.10
CA GLN A 12 -0.85 8.93 -2.50
C GLN A 12 -1.72 8.02 -3.37
N CYS A 13 -2.36 8.63 -4.37
CA CYS A 13 -3.00 8.00 -5.50
C CYS A 13 -2.14 8.22 -6.74
N LEU A 14 -1.84 7.14 -7.47
CA LEU A 14 -1.00 7.17 -8.66
C LEU A 14 -1.87 6.82 -9.88
N PRO A 15 -2.50 7.80 -10.54
CA PRO A 15 -3.23 7.53 -11.77
C PRO A 15 -2.23 7.14 -12.87
N MET A 16 -2.34 5.90 -13.33
CA MET A 16 -1.58 5.47 -14.51
C MET A 16 -2.22 6.01 -15.78
N GLY A 17 -1.39 6.25 -16.79
CA GLY A 17 -1.85 6.68 -18.11
C GLY A 17 -2.77 5.64 -18.77
N ARG A 18 -3.41 6.05 -19.87
CA ARG A 18 -4.34 5.17 -20.59
C ARG A 18 -3.61 3.94 -21.15
N LEU A 19 -3.98 2.77 -20.65
CA LEU A 19 -3.49 1.48 -21.13
C LEU A 19 -4.40 0.96 -22.25
N MET A 20 -3.79 0.43 -23.33
CA MET A 20 -4.52 -0.30 -24.36
C MET A 20 -4.37 -1.79 -24.09
N LEU A 21 -5.47 -2.45 -23.73
CA LEU A 21 -5.54 -3.89 -23.54
C LEU A 21 -6.28 -4.51 -24.71
N SER A 22 -5.69 -5.55 -25.30
CA SER A 22 -6.29 -6.32 -26.38
C SER A 22 -6.86 -7.62 -25.81
N GLY A 23 -8.11 -7.92 -26.13
CA GLY A 23 -8.77 -9.14 -25.66
C GLY A 23 -10.26 -8.93 -25.44
N ASP A 24 -10.92 -10.00 -25.01
CA ASP A 24 -12.30 -9.93 -24.56
C ASP A 24 -12.40 -9.29 -23.17
N LEU A 25 -13.43 -8.46 -22.95
CA LEU A 25 -13.59 -7.75 -21.68
C LEU A 25 -13.91 -8.68 -20.51
N GLN A 26 -14.66 -9.76 -20.74
CA GLN A 26 -14.94 -10.75 -19.69
C GLN A 26 -13.65 -11.47 -19.32
N HIS A 27 -12.83 -11.82 -20.31
CA HIS A 27 -11.55 -12.47 -20.04
C HIS A 27 -10.60 -11.57 -19.23
N ILE A 28 -10.55 -10.26 -19.53
CA ILE A 28 -9.74 -9.31 -18.74
C ILE A 28 -10.27 -9.19 -17.30
N GLN A 29 -11.59 -9.29 -17.11
CA GLN A 29 -12.20 -9.23 -15.79
C GLN A 29 -11.95 -10.52 -14.98
N GLU A 30 -11.96 -11.68 -15.63
CA GLU A 30 -11.67 -12.99 -15.03
C GLU A 30 -10.18 -13.19 -14.75
N GLU A 31 -9.32 -12.77 -15.67
CA GLU A 31 -7.87 -12.88 -15.60
C GLU A 31 -7.20 -11.51 -15.86
N PRO A 32 -7.21 -10.62 -14.87
CA PRO A 32 -6.67 -9.28 -15.03
C PRO A 32 -5.14 -9.26 -15.10
N PRO A 33 -4.56 -8.27 -15.80
CA PRO A 33 -3.12 -8.10 -15.86
C PRO A 33 -2.57 -7.83 -14.46
N ARG A 34 -1.62 -8.67 -14.04
CA ARG A 34 -0.96 -8.51 -12.74
C ARG A 34 -0.06 -7.28 -12.76
N ILE A 35 0.02 -6.62 -11.63
CA ILE A 35 0.90 -5.48 -11.40
C ILE A 35 2.02 -5.90 -10.46
N VAL A 36 3.21 -5.39 -10.74
CA VAL A 36 4.39 -5.57 -9.90
C VAL A 36 4.68 -4.25 -9.22
N ILE A 37 4.85 -4.29 -7.91
CA ILE A 37 5.21 -3.13 -7.11
C ILE A 37 6.60 -3.39 -6.55
N GLU A 38 7.52 -2.48 -6.83
CA GLU A 38 8.89 -2.50 -6.34
C GLU A 38 9.08 -1.31 -5.39
N VAL A 39 9.70 -1.58 -4.24
CA VAL A 39 9.95 -0.58 -3.22
C VAL A 39 11.45 -0.39 -3.08
N TYR A 40 11.86 0.87 -3.05
CA TYR A 40 13.26 1.28 -2.93
C TYR A 40 13.43 2.25 -1.77
N ASP A 41 14.56 2.15 -1.08
CA ASP A 41 15.05 3.17 -0.16
C ASP A 41 15.91 4.16 -0.94
N GLU A 42 15.73 5.46 -0.68
CA GLU A 42 16.46 6.52 -1.36
C GLU A 42 17.37 7.25 -0.37
N ASP A 43 18.65 6.89 -0.40
CA ASP A 43 19.69 7.52 0.42
C ASP A 43 20.17 8.84 -0.19
N ALA A 44 20.34 9.86 0.65
CA ALA A 44 20.78 11.20 0.23
C ALA A 44 22.16 11.25 -0.47
N LEU A 45 23.00 10.22 -0.30
CA LEU A 45 24.37 10.15 -0.82
C LEU A 45 24.66 8.81 -1.53
N GLY A 46 23.63 8.00 -1.79
CA GLY A 46 23.77 6.63 -2.28
C GLY A 46 22.99 6.35 -3.57
N LYS A 47 23.13 5.13 -4.07
CA LYS A 47 22.20 4.58 -5.07
C LYS A 47 20.99 4.03 -4.32
N ALA A 48 19.79 4.23 -4.86
CA ALA A 48 18.58 3.66 -4.27
C ALA A 48 18.73 2.15 -4.00
N GLU A 49 18.47 1.75 -2.77
CA GLU A 49 18.56 0.36 -2.30
C GLU A 49 17.22 -0.35 -2.53
N TYR A 50 17.26 -1.59 -3.02
CA TYR A 50 16.05 -2.36 -3.28
C TYR A 50 15.53 -3.02 -2.00
N LEU A 51 14.33 -2.65 -1.56
CA LEU A 51 13.70 -3.15 -0.34
C LEU A 51 12.83 -4.38 -0.58
N GLY A 52 12.31 -4.56 -1.79
CA GLY A 52 11.53 -5.74 -2.16
C GLY A 52 10.48 -5.45 -3.21
N ALA A 53 9.79 -6.52 -3.63
CA ALA A 53 8.69 -6.44 -4.57
C ALA A 53 7.52 -7.32 -4.14
N THR A 54 6.34 -6.97 -4.65
CA THR A 54 5.13 -7.78 -4.53
C THR A 54 4.36 -7.77 -5.85
N VAL A 55 3.53 -8.78 -6.04
CA VAL A 55 2.66 -8.90 -7.21
C VAL A 55 1.22 -8.82 -6.72
N ALA A 56 0.46 -7.88 -7.25
CA ALA A 56 -0.95 -7.70 -6.93
C ALA A 56 -1.83 -7.90 -8.17
N VAL A 57 -3.08 -8.22 -7.91
CA VAL A 57 -4.13 -8.41 -8.93
C VAL A 57 -5.10 -7.24 -8.78
N PRO A 58 -5.24 -6.37 -9.79
CA PRO A 58 -6.12 -5.21 -9.68
C PRO A 58 -7.59 -5.61 -9.77
N GLU A 59 -8.46 -4.88 -9.07
CA GLU A 59 -9.90 -4.97 -9.25
C GLU A 59 -10.30 -4.35 -10.60
N VAL A 60 -10.86 -5.15 -11.51
CA VAL A 60 -11.34 -4.66 -12.81
C VAL A 60 -12.78 -4.20 -12.73
N ARG A 61 -13.06 -2.98 -13.19
CA ARG A 61 -14.44 -2.50 -13.39
C ARG A 61 -14.66 -2.05 -14.82
N LEU A 62 -15.71 -2.58 -15.45
CA LEU A 62 -16.10 -2.20 -16.80
C LEU A 62 -16.95 -0.93 -16.79
N ALA A 63 -17.08 -0.28 -17.95
CA ALA A 63 -17.84 0.96 -18.07
C ALA A 63 -19.35 0.78 -17.81
N SER A 64 -19.85 -0.45 -17.92
CA SER A 64 -21.22 -0.84 -17.58
C SER A 64 -21.49 -0.85 -16.08
N ASP A 65 -20.45 -1.00 -15.26
CA ASP A 65 -20.59 -1.26 -13.84
C ASP A 65 -20.72 0.04 -13.05
N ALA A 66 -21.44 0.00 -11.94
CA ALA A 66 -21.46 1.12 -11.00
C ALA A 66 -20.10 1.21 -10.31
N TYR A 67 -19.54 2.42 -10.24
CA TYR A 67 -18.27 2.64 -9.54
C TYR A 67 -18.42 2.31 -8.06
N THR A 68 -17.53 1.45 -7.56
CA THR A 68 -17.35 1.19 -6.14
C THR A 68 -15.90 1.48 -5.77
N PRO A 69 -15.62 2.07 -4.60
CA PRO A 69 -14.25 2.30 -4.16
C PRO A 69 -13.53 0.95 -3.97
N PRO A 70 -12.27 0.80 -4.43
CA PRO A 70 -11.51 -0.42 -4.20
C PRO A 70 -11.14 -0.55 -2.72
N THR A 71 -10.90 -1.78 -2.27
CA THR A 71 -10.54 -2.07 -0.88
C THR A 71 -9.02 -2.09 -0.69
N LEU A 72 -8.54 -1.51 0.41
CA LEU A 72 -7.12 -1.60 0.78
C LEU A 72 -6.77 -3.02 1.21
N GLN A 73 -5.71 -3.58 0.62
CA GLN A 73 -5.25 -4.93 0.90
C GLN A 73 -3.77 -4.94 1.25
N TYR A 74 -3.39 -5.83 2.17
CA TYR A 74 -1.99 -6.06 2.51
C TYR A 74 -1.36 -6.99 1.47
N SER A 75 -0.28 -6.53 0.85
CA SER A 75 0.52 -7.27 -0.12
C SER A 75 1.92 -7.44 0.43
N SER A 76 2.32 -8.68 0.72
CA SER A 76 3.63 -8.95 1.34
C SER A 76 4.78 -8.72 0.35
N LEU A 77 5.74 -7.91 0.76
CA LEU A 77 6.95 -7.57 0.03
C LEU A 77 8.01 -8.64 0.27
N HIS A 78 8.74 -8.99 -0.78
CA HIS A 78 9.83 -9.96 -0.73
C HIS A 78 11.09 -9.40 -1.41
N CYS A 79 12.22 -9.50 -0.73
CA CYS A 79 13.54 -9.20 -1.27
C CYS A 79 14.30 -10.52 -1.47
N GLY A 80 14.17 -11.11 -2.66
CA GLY A 80 14.64 -12.47 -2.92
C GLY A 80 13.89 -13.48 -2.04
N SER A 81 14.59 -14.15 -1.13
CA SER A 81 14.00 -15.10 -0.17
C SER A 81 13.64 -14.48 1.18
N GLN A 82 13.96 -13.20 1.41
CA GLN A 82 13.72 -12.54 2.69
C GLN A 82 12.40 -11.75 2.68
N PRO A 83 11.61 -11.82 3.77
CA PRO A 83 10.42 -10.98 3.92
C PRO A 83 10.83 -9.51 4.10
N GLY A 84 10.20 -8.62 3.33
CA GLY A 84 10.48 -7.18 3.31
C GLY A 84 9.38 -6.31 3.95
N GLY A 85 8.42 -6.92 4.65
CA GLY A 85 7.26 -6.24 5.24
C GLY A 85 5.99 -6.36 4.39
N ASP A 86 4.99 -5.53 4.66
CA ASP A 86 3.71 -5.54 3.95
C ASP A 86 3.36 -4.15 3.40
N LEU A 87 2.88 -4.10 2.17
CA LEU A 87 2.34 -2.92 1.51
C LEU A 87 0.82 -2.89 1.66
N LEU A 88 0.28 -1.84 2.26
CA LEU A 88 -1.16 -1.58 2.27
C LEU A 88 -1.54 -0.69 1.08
N ALA A 89 -2.17 -1.27 0.06
CA ALA A 89 -2.56 -0.55 -1.15
C ALA A 89 -3.84 -1.12 -1.77
N ALA A 90 -4.48 -0.33 -2.62
CA ALA A 90 -5.62 -0.74 -3.44
C ALA A 90 -5.26 -0.49 -4.90
N PHE A 91 -5.67 -1.40 -5.78
CA PHE A 91 -5.35 -1.33 -7.19
C PHE A 91 -6.60 -1.59 -8.01
N GLU A 92 -6.91 -0.68 -8.93
CA GLU A 92 -8.10 -0.79 -9.78
C GLU A 92 -7.74 -0.56 -11.25
N LEU A 93 -8.40 -1.31 -12.12
CA LEU A 93 -8.33 -1.16 -13.57
C LEU A 93 -9.73 -0.80 -14.08
N LEU A 94 -9.88 0.46 -14.49
CA LEU A 94 -11.17 1.03 -14.87
C LEU A 94 -11.28 1.18 -16.38
N GLN A 95 -12.34 0.65 -16.97
CA GLN A 95 -12.69 0.95 -18.36
C GLN A 95 -13.41 2.30 -18.43
N ILE A 96 -12.72 3.34 -18.91
CA ILE A 96 -13.27 4.70 -19.00
C ILE A 96 -13.82 4.96 -20.42
N GLN A 97 -15.11 5.28 -20.51
CA GLN A 97 -15.71 5.90 -21.70
C GLN A 97 -15.60 7.43 -21.60
N LYS A 98 -15.40 8.13 -22.72
CA LYS A 98 -15.25 9.61 -22.74
C LYS A 98 -16.40 10.38 -22.08
N SER A 99 -17.59 9.79 -21.97
CA SER A 99 -18.77 10.38 -21.31
C SER A 99 -18.89 10.03 -19.83
N ALA A 100 -18.11 9.06 -19.34
CA ALA A 100 -18.23 8.48 -17.99
C ALA A 100 -17.16 8.99 -17.02
N GLU A 101 -16.25 9.87 -17.46
CA GLU A 101 -15.24 10.51 -16.60
C GLU A 101 -15.88 11.25 -15.40
N GLN A 102 -17.10 11.75 -15.57
CA GLN A 102 -17.90 12.40 -14.51
C GLN A 102 -18.40 11.45 -13.41
N ARG A 103 -18.31 10.13 -13.59
CA ARG A 103 -18.76 9.13 -12.59
C ARG A 103 -17.66 8.70 -11.62
N LEU A 104 -16.41 9.10 -11.88
CA LEU A 104 -15.27 8.77 -11.04
C LEU A 104 -15.12 9.83 -9.93
N PRO A 105 -14.64 9.44 -8.73
CA PRO A 105 -14.29 10.40 -7.70
C PRO A 105 -13.22 11.35 -8.23
N ALA A 106 -13.39 12.64 -7.96
CA ALA A 106 -12.37 13.63 -8.30
C ALA A 106 -11.10 13.34 -7.50
N LEU A 107 -9.96 13.32 -8.21
CA LEU A 107 -8.66 13.23 -7.56
C LEU A 107 -8.21 14.64 -7.17
N GLU A 108 -7.82 14.82 -5.91
CA GLU A 108 -7.29 16.08 -5.41
C GLU A 108 -5.76 16.07 -5.53
N GLU A 109 -5.20 17.02 -6.28
CA GLU A 109 -3.75 17.23 -6.35
C GLU A 109 -3.23 17.74 -5.00
N GLY A 110 -2.25 17.03 -4.44
CA GLY A 110 -1.52 17.45 -3.24
C GLY A 110 -0.40 18.44 -3.58
N GLU A 111 0.22 19.01 -2.54
CA GLU A 111 1.25 20.04 -2.65
C GLU A 111 2.49 19.59 -3.45
N ASP A 112 2.77 18.28 -3.48
CA ASP A 112 3.93 17.69 -4.15
C ASP A 112 3.65 17.24 -5.61
N GLY A 113 2.50 17.59 -6.18
CA GLY A 113 2.10 17.16 -7.53
C GLY A 113 1.63 15.71 -7.63
N PHE A 114 1.51 15.02 -6.48
CA PHE A 114 0.88 13.70 -6.37
C PHE A 114 -0.58 13.85 -5.95
N TYR A 115 -1.45 12.98 -6.45
CA TYR A 115 -2.84 12.97 -6.01
C TYR A 115 -2.95 12.36 -4.61
N THR A 116 -3.84 12.91 -3.78
CA THR A 116 -4.12 12.32 -2.48
C THR A 116 -5.07 11.12 -2.63
N VAL A 117 -4.98 10.14 -1.72
CA VAL A 117 -5.94 9.02 -1.71
C VAL A 117 -7.37 9.58 -1.54
N PRO A 118 -8.34 9.21 -2.39
CA PRO A 118 -9.73 9.64 -2.23
C PRO A 118 -10.33 9.26 -0.85
N ALA A 119 -11.18 10.13 -0.29
CA ALA A 119 -11.74 9.98 1.06
C ALA A 119 -12.54 8.68 1.28
N ASN A 120 -13.13 8.13 0.21
CA ASN A 120 -13.85 6.86 0.17
C ASN A 120 -12.95 5.62 0.32
N ILE A 121 -11.63 5.75 0.15
CA ILE A 121 -10.65 4.66 0.28
C ILE A 121 -9.81 4.83 1.55
N ARG A 122 -9.66 6.07 2.05
CA ARG A 122 -8.85 6.34 3.24
C ARG A 122 -9.34 5.54 4.46
N PRO A 123 -8.42 4.95 5.25
CA PRO A 123 -8.78 4.34 6.52
C PRO A 123 -9.46 5.35 7.44
N VAL A 124 -10.55 4.94 8.10
CA VAL A 124 -11.23 5.77 9.10
C VAL A 124 -10.41 5.73 10.39
N LEU A 125 -9.74 6.83 10.71
CA LEU A 125 -9.03 6.98 11.99
C LEU A 125 -10.04 7.05 13.13
N SER A 126 -9.85 6.20 14.14
CA SER A 126 -10.68 6.17 15.34
C SER A 126 -9.79 6.27 16.58
N THR A 127 -10.25 7.00 17.59
CA THR A 127 -9.54 7.11 18.87
C THR A 127 -9.65 5.79 19.62
N TYR A 128 -8.52 5.21 20.01
CA TYR A 128 -8.46 3.97 20.80
C TYR A 128 -7.59 4.17 22.04
N ARG A 129 -7.90 3.44 23.12
CA ARG A 129 -7.09 3.37 24.35
C ARG A 129 -6.45 2.00 24.43
N LEU A 130 -5.13 1.93 24.32
CA LEU A 130 -4.35 0.72 24.55
C LEU A 130 -3.94 0.66 26.01
N GLU A 131 -4.41 -0.34 26.75
CA GLU A 131 -3.93 -0.63 28.10
C GLU A 131 -3.02 -1.86 28.04
N VAL A 132 -1.73 -1.65 28.26
CA VAL A 132 -0.75 -2.74 28.33
C VAL A 132 -0.45 -3.02 29.79
N LEU A 133 -0.84 -4.20 30.28
CA LEU A 133 -0.64 -4.60 31.66
C LEU A 133 0.44 -5.69 31.73
N PHE A 134 1.59 -5.36 32.32
CA PHE A 134 2.67 -6.33 32.53
C PHE A 134 2.52 -6.96 33.92
N TRP A 135 2.29 -8.27 33.97
CA TRP A 135 2.18 -9.04 35.23
C TRP A 135 3.49 -9.75 35.63
N GLY A 136 4.61 -9.34 35.06
CA GLY A 136 5.95 -9.85 35.34
C GLY A 136 6.58 -10.57 34.15
N LEU A 137 7.88 -10.36 33.95
CA LEU A 137 8.69 -11.05 32.96
C LEU A 137 9.33 -12.27 33.64
N ARG A 138 9.07 -13.49 33.14
CA ARG A 138 9.70 -14.72 33.64
C ARG A 138 10.72 -15.22 32.63
N GLU A 139 11.77 -15.86 33.13
CA GLU A 139 12.74 -16.62 32.32
C GLU A 139 13.48 -15.83 31.22
N LEU A 140 13.71 -14.53 31.42
CA LEU A 140 14.58 -13.75 30.53
C LEU A 140 15.98 -14.37 30.49
N LYS A 141 16.49 -14.65 29.28
CA LYS A 141 17.90 -15.05 29.09
C LYS A 141 18.78 -13.94 29.67
N LYS A 142 19.74 -14.32 30.51
CA LYS A 142 20.73 -13.39 31.05
C LYS A 142 21.56 -12.82 29.90
N VAL A 143 21.28 -11.59 29.50
CA VAL A 143 22.18 -10.81 28.64
C VAL A 143 23.15 -10.11 29.58
N GLN A 144 24.46 -10.35 29.39
CA GLN A 144 25.55 -9.79 30.22
C GLN A 144 25.59 -10.20 31.70
N PHE A 145 24.92 -11.27 32.12
CA PHE A 145 24.97 -11.84 33.49
C PHE A 145 24.62 -10.89 34.66
N LEU A 146 24.11 -9.69 34.39
CA LEU A 146 23.67 -8.75 35.42
C LEU A 146 22.18 -8.96 35.73
N SER A 147 21.80 -8.90 37.01
CA SER A 147 20.39 -8.89 37.41
C SER A 147 19.78 -7.54 37.04
N VAL A 148 18.83 -7.55 36.11
CA VAL A 148 18.08 -6.35 35.73
C VAL A 148 16.93 -6.16 36.71
N ASP A 149 17.19 -5.44 37.81
CA ASP A 149 16.15 -5.11 38.79
C ASP A 149 15.28 -3.92 38.35
N ARG A 150 15.71 -3.15 37.32
CA ARG A 150 14.96 -2.05 36.70
C ARG A 150 15.35 -1.88 35.22
N PRO A 151 14.50 -2.25 34.25
CA PRO A 151 14.72 -1.90 32.86
C PRO A 151 14.51 -0.39 32.65
N GLN A 152 15.38 0.26 31.87
CA GLN A 152 15.11 1.59 31.29
C GLN A 152 14.24 1.47 30.05
#